data_AF-A0A519QHP8-F1
#
_entry.id   AF-A0A519QHP8-F1
#
_cell.length_a   1.000
_cell.length_b   1.000
_cell.length_c   1.000
_cell.angle_alpha   90.00
_cell.angle_beta   90.00
_cell.angle_gamma   90.00
#
_symmetry.space_group_name_H-M   'P 1'
#
loop_
_entity.id
_entity.type
_entity.pdbx_description
1 polymer ?
#
loop_
_entity_poly.entity_id
_entity_poly.type
_entity_poly.pdbx_seq_one_letter_code
_entity_poly.pdbx_strand_id
1 'polypeptide(L)'
;VEKPKVEDAPSNLIISGRYILQPEVMRTLEGQEKGAGGEIQLTDAMARMIGEQPFHAVTFAGRRFDCGSKIGFVEATLALALERPDMADDIRQIARRLLD
;
A
#
# COMPACT_ATOMS: atom_id res chain seq x y z
N VAL A 1 4.81 -7.78 9.91
CA VAL A 1 3.88 -8.92 10.14
C VAL A 1 2.82 -8.85 9.07
N GLU A 2 2.62 -9.90 8.28
CA GLU A 2 1.60 -9.94 7.22
C GLU A 2 0.21 -10.05 7.87
N LYS A 3 -0.68 -9.09 7.59
CA LYS A 3 -2.10 -9.08 7.99
C LYS A 3 -2.36 -9.49 9.46
N PRO A 4 -1.76 -8.80 10.46
CA PRO A 4 -2.00 -9.11 11.86
C PRO A 4 -3.46 -8.81 12.24
N LYS A 5 -3.94 -9.44 13.32
CA LYS A 5 -5.15 -8.95 13.99
C LYS A 5 -4.90 -7.54 14.55
N VAL A 6 -5.98 -6.80 14.79
CA VAL A 6 -5.88 -5.42 15.27
C VAL A 6 -5.17 -5.36 16.63
N GLU A 7 -5.49 -6.30 17.53
CA GLU A 7 -4.89 -6.44 18.85
C GLU A 7 -3.41 -6.86 18.82
N ASP A 8 -2.95 -7.49 17.74
CA ASP A 8 -1.58 -8.00 17.58
C ASP A 8 -0.69 -7.04 16.76
N ALA A 9 -1.23 -5.89 16.32
CA ALA A 9 -0.51 -4.96 15.47
C ALA A 9 0.61 -4.24 16.25
N PRO A 10 1.89 -4.38 15.85
CA PRO A 10 2.99 -3.76 16.59
C PRO A 10 3.06 -2.23 16.41
N SER A 11 2.35 -1.68 15.42
CA SER A 11 2.24 -0.24 15.17
C SER A 11 1.07 0.05 14.22
N ASN A 12 0.87 1.33 13.90
CA ASN A 12 -0.06 1.80 12.87
C ASN A 12 0.61 2.06 11.51
N LEU A 13 1.85 1.64 11.31
CA LEU A 13 2.58 1.83 10.05
C LEU A 13 2.30 0.65 9.09
N ILE A 14 1.90 0.98 7.86
CA ILE A 14 1.63 -0.01 6.81
C ILE A 14 2.72 -0.01 5.73
N ILE A 15 2.87 -1.15 5.07
CA ILE A 15 3.68 -1.27 3.85
C ILE A 15 2.83 -0.79 2.67
N SER A 16 3.25 0.29 2.01
CA SER A 16 2.47 0.93 0.94
C SER A 16 2.60 0.25 -0.44
N GLY A 17 3.45 -0.76 -0.57
CA GLY A 17 3.76 -1.42 -1.84
C GLY A 17 4.84 -0.69 -2.66
N ARG A 18 5.82 -0.07 -1.99
CA ARG A 18 7.02 0.52 -2.61
C ARG A 18 8.24 0.00 -1.86
N TYR A 19 9.20 -0.56 -2.60
CA TYR A 19 10.35 -1.24 -2.03
C TYR A 19 11.60 -0.91 -2.84
N ILE A 20 12.72 -0.77 -2.15
CA ILE A 20 14.06 -0.84 -2.72
C ILE A 20 14.73 -2.00 -1.99
N LEU A 21 14.96 -3.11 -2.70
CA LEU A 21 15.42 -4.36 -2.11
C LEU A 21 16.75 -4.75 -2.71
N GLN A 22 17.66 -5.23 -1.86
CA GLN A 22 18.91 -5.78 -2.34
C GLN A 22 18.68 -7.14 -3.01
N PRO A 23 19.54 -7.55 -3.97
CA PRO A 23 19.36 -8.78 -4.75
C PRO A 23 19.21 -10.06 -3.91
N GLU A 24 19.74 -10.08 -2.68
CA GLU A 24 19.62 -11.14 -1.70
C GLU A 24 18.17 -11.58 -1.48
N VAL A 25 17.20 -10.68 -1.60
CA VAL A 25 15.77 -11.02 -1.45
C VAL A 25 15.34 -12.10 -2.44
N MET A 26 15.88 -12.08 -3.67
CA MET A 26 15.54 -13.07 -4.69
C MET A 26 16.08 -14.44 -4.34
N ARG A 27 17.27 -14.51 -3.71
CA ARG A 27 17.85 -15.76 -3.20
C ARG A 27 17.01 -16.33 -2.07
N THR A 28 16.50 -15.47 -1.18
CA THR A 28 15.58 -15.89 -0.12
C THR A 28 14.27 -16.42 -0.71
N LEU A 29 13.69 -15.73 -1.69
CA LEU A 29 12.45 -16.13 -2.35
C LEU A 29 12.54 -17.46 -3.09
N GLU A 30 13.67 -17.74 -3.75
CA GLU A 30 13.90 -18.97 -4.51
C GLU A 30 13.72 -20.24 -3.67
N GLY A 31 14.20 -20.21 -2.41
CA GLY A 31 14.08 -21.33 -1.46
C GLY A 31 12.90 -21.22 -0.49
N GLN A 32 12.02 -20.23 -0.66
CA GLN A 32 10.99 -19.94 0.33
C GLN A 32 9.74 -20.81 0.14
N GLU A 33 9.30 -21.43 1.23
CA GLU A 33 8.02 -22.14 1.29
C GLU A 33 6.82 -21.19 1.33
N LYS A 34 5.65 -21.73 1.01
CA LYS A 34 4.38 -20.99 1.07
C LYS A 34 4.08 -20.56 2.51
N GLY A 35 3.78 -19.29 2.69
CA GLY A 35 3.40 -18.68 3.96
C GLY A 35 1.89 -18.46 4.06
N ALA A 36 1.51 -17.27 4.50
CA ALA A 36 0.11 -16.87 4.65
C ALA A 36 -0.67 -17.02 3.33
N GLY A 37 -1.86 -17.62 3.41
CA GLY A 37 -2.74 -17.83 2.25
C GLY A 37 -2.28 -18.91 1.27
N GLY A 38 -1.21 -19.66 1.57
CA GLY A 38 -0.68 -20.68 0.65
C GLY A 38 0.13 -20.12 -0.52
N GLU A 39 0.60 -18.87 -0.39
CA GLU A 39 1.40 -18.17 -1.39
C GLU A 39 2.82 -17.92 -0.86
N ILE A 40 3.79 -17.73 -1.78
CA ILE A 40 5.14 -17.28 -1.41
C ILE A 40 5.07 -15.77 -1.17
N GLN A 41 5.29 -15.35 0.08
CA GLN A 41 5.13 -13.95 0.49
C GLN A 41 6.46 -13.18 0.48
N LEU A 42 6.48 -12.06 -0.24
CA LEU A 42 7.63 -11.15 -0.22
C LEU A 42 7.92 -10.59 1.18
N THR A 43 6.90 -10.39 2.00
CA THR A 43 7.02 -9.86 3.37
C THR A 43 7.78 -10.80 4.30
N ASP A 44 7.60 -12.11 4.12
CA ASP A 44 8.37 -13.12 4.86
C ASP A 44 9.84 -13.13 4.43
N ALA A 45 10.13 -12.99 3.14
CA ALA A 45 11.51 -12.89 2.63
C ALA A 45 12.22 -11.66 3.19
N MET A 46 11.56 -10.49 3.14
CA MET A 46 12.08 -9.26 3.72
C MET A 46 12.31 -9.38 5.23
N ALA A 47 11.41 -10.05 5.96
CA ALA A 47 11.55 -10.23 7.40
C ALA A 47 12.80 -11.03 7.78
N ARG A 48 13.17 -12.05 6.99
CA ARG A 48 14.40 -12.83 7.19
C ARG A 48 15.68 -12.02 7.00
N MET A 49 15.63 -10.97 6.18
CA MET A 49 16.77 -10.08 5.92
C MET A 49 17.01 -9.07 7.05
N ILE A 50 16.05 -8.89 7.98
CA ILE A 50 16.18 -7.96 9.10
C ILE A 50 17.29 -8.45 10.05
N GLY A 51 18.27 -7.59 10.31
CA GLY A 51 19.41 -7.90 11.17
C GLY A 51 20.65 -8.38 10.42
N GLU A 52 20.51 -8.83 9.17
CA GLU A 52 21.63 -9.17 8.29
C GLU A 52 22.16 -7.95 7.52
N GLN A 53 21.32 -6.94 7.33
CA GLN A 53 21.64 -5.70 6.63
C GLN A 53 20.81 -4.52 7.17
N PRO A 54 21.20 -3.26 6.86
CA PRO A 54 20.39 -2.10 7.19
C PRO A 54 18.99 -2.22 6.58
N PHE A 55 17.97 -2.14 7.42
CA PHE A 55 16.57 -2.22 7.02
C PHE A 55 15.83 -1.01 7.57
N HIS A 56 15.27 -0.18 6.69
CA HIS A 56 14.66 1.10 7.06
C HIS A 56 13.24 1.19 6.52
N ALA A 57 12.33 1.76 7.33
CA ALA A 57 11.01 2.19 6.87
C ALA A 57 11.06 3.68 6.50
N VAL A 58 10.46 4.03 5.37
CA VAL A 58 10.34 5.43 4.91
C VAL A 58 8.87 5.81 4.85
N THR A 59 8.50 6.89 5.53
CA THR A 59 7.15 7.45 5.45
C THR A 59 7.03 8.33 4.22
N PHE A 60 5.96 8.12 3.46
CA PHE A 60 5.66 8.94 2.30
C PHE A 60 4.88 10.19 2.73
N ALA A 61 5.43 11.37 2.43
CA ALA A 61 4.76 12.65 2.67
C ALA A 61 3.81 12.98 1.50
N GLY A 62 2.64 12.34 1.48
CA GLY A 62 1.63 12.57 0.45
C GLY A 62 0.34 11.79 0.69
N ARG A 63 -0.60 11.90 -0.24
CA ARG A 63 -1.87 11.16 -0.21
C ARG A 63 -1.71 9.83 -0.94
N ARG A 64 -2.07 8.73 -0.29
CA ARG A 64 -2.15 7.40 -0.90
C ARG A 64 -3.60 7.06 -1.14
N PHE A 65 -3.93 6.56 -2.33
CA PHE A 65 -5.23 5.96 -2.62
C PHE A 65 -5.10 4.47 -2.85
N ASP A 66 -6.00 3.67 -2.28
CA ASP A 66 -6.07 2.23 -2.51
C ASP A 66 -6.98 1.89 -3.68
N CYS A 67 -6.42 1.93 -4.89
CA CYS A 67 -7.14 1.57 -6.10
C CYS A 67 -7.38 0.05 -6.25
N GLY A 68 -6.88 -0.79 -5.34
CA GLY A 68 -7.25 -2.21 -5.28
C GLY A 68 -8.65 -2.43 -4.70
N SER A 69 -9.18 -1.44 -3.97
CA SER A 69 -10.56 -1.43 -3.48
C SER A 69 -11.48 -0.63 -4.41
N LYS A 70 -12.73 -1.09 -4.57
CA LYS A 70 -13.72 -0.39 -5.42
C LYS A 70 -13.99 1.04 -4.94
N ILE A 71 -14.12 1.22 -3.62
CA ILE A 71 -14.37 2.54 -3.01
C ILE A 71 -13.14 3.44 -3.14
N GLY A 72 -11.95 2.92 -2.82
CA GLY A 72 -10.71 3.69 -2.95
C GLY A 72 -10.37 4.09 -4.39
N PHE A 73 -10.74 3.28 -5.38
CA PHE A 73 -10.65 3.65 -6.79
C PHE A 73 -11.55 4.85 -7.15
N VAL A 74 -12.80 4.86 -6.68
CA VAL A 74 -13.73 5.99 -6.88
C VAL A 74 -13.21 7.24 -6.18
N GLU A 75 -12.73 7.10 -4.95
CA GLU A 75 -12.11 8.19 -4.19
C GLU A 75 -10.91 8.79 -4.94
N ALA A 76 -10.00 7.96 -5.43
CA ALA A 76 -8.82 8.40 -6.18
C ALA A 76 -9.22 9.19 -7.43
N THR A 77 -10.20 8.66 -8.18
CA THR A 77 -10.69 9.27 -9.41
C THR A 77 -11.31 10.63 -9.13
N LEU A 78 -12.16 10.72 -8.11
CA LEU A 78 -12.79 11.97 -7.71
C LEU A 78 -11.77 13.00 -7.22
N ALA A 79 -10.81 12.57 -6.39
CA ALA A 79 -9.77 13.46 -5.86
C ALA A 79 -8.92 14.05 -6.99
N LEU A 80 -8.46 13.21 -7.94
CA LEU A 80 -7.67 13.68 -9.08
C LEU A 80 -8.49 14.59 -10.00
N ALA A 81 -9.77 14.31 -10.22
CA ALA A 81 -10.63 15.17 -11.04
C ALA A 81 -10.87 16.55 -10.39
N LEU A 82 -10.93 16.62 -9.05
CA LEU A 82 -11.04 17.87 -8.29
C LEU A 82 -9.73 18.68 -8.26
N GLU A 83 -8.59 18.05 -8.52
CA GLU A 83 -7.28 18.73 -8.63
C GLU A 83 -7.03 19.33 -10.02
N ARG A 84 -7.85 18.96 -11.02
CA ARG A 84 -7.70 19.41 -12.41
C ARG A 84 -8.41 20.74 -12.68
N PRO A 85 -7.69 21.81 -13.11
CA PRO A 85 -8.29 23.12 -13.34
C PRO A 85 -9.42 23.14 -14.39
N ASP A 86 -9.36 22.25 -15.38
CA ASP A 86 -10.33 22.11 -16.46
C ASP A 86 -11.58 21.32 -16.08
N MET A 87 -11.61 20.68 -14.90
CA MET A 87 -12.70 19.78 -14.48
C MET A 87 -13.25 20.08 -13.08
N ALA A 88 -12.45 20.70 -12.20
CA ALA A 88 -12.73 20.75 -10.76
C ALA A 88 -14.10 21.36 -10.41
N ASP A 89 -14.50 22.41 -11.12
CA ASP A 89 -15.75 23.13 -10.83
C ASP A 89 -16.98 22.31 -11.23
N ASP A 90 -16.98 21.72 -12.42
CA ASP A 90 -18.04 20.84 -12.90
C ASP A 90 -18.20 19.61 -11.99
N ILE A 91 -17.08 18.99 -11.60
CA ILE A 91 -17.07 17.82 -10.72
C ILE A 91 -17.61 18.18 -9.34
N ARG A 92 -17.28 19.35 -8.79
CA ARG A 92 -17.80 19.81 -7.50
C ARG A 92 -19.31 20.05 -7.56
N GLN A 93 -19.82 20.59 -8.67
CA GLN A 93 -21.26 20.76 -8.87
C GLN A 93 -21.99 19.42 -8.96
N ILE A 94 -21.42 18.46 -9.72
CA ILE A 94 -21.97 17.10 -9.84
C ILE A 94 -22.01 16.42 -8.47
N ALA A 95 -20.92 16.49 -7.70
CA ALA A 95 -20.85 15.86 -6.39
C ALA A 95 -21.90 16.41 -5.41
N ARG A 96 -22.12 17.73 -5.38
CA ARG A 96 -23.18 18.34 -4.55
C ARG A 96 -24.56 17.84 -4.94
N ARG A 97 -24.89 17.87 -6.24
CA ARG A 97 -26.17 17.40 -6.77
C ARG A 97 -26.47 15.93 -6.46
N LEU A 98 -25.44 15.09 -6.32
CA LEU A 98 -25.60 13.66 -5.99
C LEU A 98 -25.78 13.40 -4.49
N LEU A 99 -25.48 14.38 -3.63
CA LEU A 99 -25.58 14.26 -2.17
C LEU A 99 -26.84 14.93 -1.60
N ASP A 100 -27.47 15.82 -2.38
CA ASP A 100 -28.79 16.40 -2.12
C ASP A 100 -29.92 15.41 -2.48
#